data_AF-A0A1H8V6T8-F1
#
_entry.id   AF-A0A1H8V6T8-F1
#
_cell.length_a   1.000
_cell.length_b   1.000
_cell.length_c   1.000
_cell.angle_alpha   90.00
_cell.angle_beta   90.00
_cell.angle_gamma   90.00
#
_symmetry.space_group_name_H-M   'P 1'
#
loop_
_entity.id
_entity.type
_entity.pdbx_description
1 polymer ?
#
loop_
_entity_poly.entity_id
_entity_poly.type
_entity_poly.pdbx_seq_one_letter_code
_entity_poly.pdbx_strand_id
1 'polypeptide(L)' 'MSELLLIVTAIGVVALVVWLRRRRGAVDPGNDRLTRACSGDQAQAQRLEDLEHAQSPEPLSRREARKRALERLIDDRST' A
#
# COMPACT_ATOMS: atom_id res chain seq x y z
N MET A 1 -15.72 3.18 36.58
CA MET A 1 -15.24 4.33 35.77
C MET A 1 -14.11 3.93 34.82
N SER A 2 -13.17 3.10 35.27
CA SER A 2 -12.01 2.65 34.47
C SER A 2 -12.37 1.81 33.24
N GLU A 3 -13.43 0.99 33.30
CA GLU A 3 -13.84 0.14 32.18
C GLU A 3 -14.42 0.93 31.00
N LEU A 4 -15.17 2.02 31.27
CA LEU A 4 -15.68 2.90 30.22
C LEU A 4 -14.55 3.63 29.49
N LEU A 5 -13.50 4.03 30.23
CA LEU A 5 -12.32 4.65 29.63
C LEU A 5 -11.57 3.70 28.70
N LEU A 6 -11.43 2.42 29.09
CA LEU A 6 -10.81 1.39 28.27
C LEU A 6 -11.59 1.12 26.98
N ILE A 7 -12.92 1.07 27.06
CA ILE A 7 -13.77 0.86 25.88
C ILE A 7 -13.65 2.03 24.91
N VAL A 8 -13.70 3.27 25.39
CA VAL A 8 -13.59 4.46 24.55
C VAL A 8 -12.22 4.56 23.88
N THR A 9 -11.14 4.24 24.60
CA THR A 9 -9.79 4.21 24.01
C THR A 9 -9.65 3.10 22.97
N ALA A 10 -10.18 1.90 23.23
CA ALA A 10 -10.16 0.80 22.27
C ALA A 10 -10.89 1.17 20.97
N ILE A 11 -12.08 1.78 21.07
CA ILE A 11 -12.85 2.24 19.91
C ILE A 11 -12.08 3.33 19.14
N GLY A 12 -11.47 4.28 19.85
CA GLY A 12 -10.66 5.34 19.24
C GLY A 12 -9.46 4.80 18.46
N VAL A 13 -8.75 3.81 19.01
CA VAL A 13 -7.62 3.16 18.34
C VAL A 13 -8.09 2.38 17.10
N VAL A 14 -9.18 1.64 17.20
CA VAL A 14 -9.75 0.90 16.05
C VAL A 14 -10.16 1.87 14.94
N ALA A 15 -10.86 2.96 15.29
CA ALA A 15 -11.26 3.99 14.33
C ALA A 15 -10.05 4.65 13.67
N LEU A 16 -8.99 4.96 14.44
CA LEU A 16 -7.74 5.52 13.93
C LEU A 16 -7.04 4.55 12.97
N VAL A 17 -6.97 3.26 13.31
CA VAL A 17 -6.37 2.24 12.45
C VAL A 17 -7.15 2.07 11.15
N VAL A 18 -8.49 2.01 11.22
CA VAL A 18 -9.36 1.94 10.04
C VAL A 18 -9.22 3.20 9.17
N TRP A 19 -9.17 4.38 9.80
CA TRP A 19 -8.99 5.64 9.11
C TRP A 19 -7.63 5.72 8.43
N LEU A 20 -6.55 5.34 9.12
CA LEU A 20 -5.20 5.27 8.55
C LEU A 20 -5.11 4.26 7.40
N ARG A 21 -5.78 3.11 7.51
CA ARG A 21 -5.88 2.12 6.42
C ARG A 21 -6.62 2.67 5.20
N ARG A 22 -7.73 3.40 5.41
CA ARG A 22 -8.45 4.10 4.32
C ARG A 22 -7.60 5.22 3.70
N ARG A 23 -6.86 5.97 4.51
CA ARG A 23 -6.04 7.10 4.05
C ARG A 23 -4.77 6.67 3.31
N ARG A 24 -4.22 5.49 3.62
CA ARG A 24 -3.09 4.88 2.89
C ARG A 24 -3.45 4.39 1.48
N GLY A 25 -4.58 4.82 0.93
CA GLY A 25 -5.01 4.48 -0.40
C GLY A 25 -5.73 3.15 -0.37
N ALA A 26 -7.02 3.20 -0.65
CA ALA A 26 -7.72 2.10 -1.29
C ALA A 26 -7.05 1.86 -2.64
N VAL A 27 -5.91 1.17 -2.60
CA VAL A 27 -5.39 0.43 -3.73
C VAL A 27 -6.41 -0.64 -3.97
N ASP A 28 -7.19 -0.45 -5.02
CA ASP A 28 -8.24 -1.36 -5.42
C ASP A 28 -7.62 -2.74 -5.72
N PRO A 29 -7.80 -3.75 -4.85
CA PRO A 29 -7.05 -5.00 -4.92
C PRO A 29 -7.40 -5.84 -6.16
N GLY A 30 -8.53 -5.54 -6.82
CA GLY A 30 -8.98 -6.23 -8.04
C GLY A 30 -8.50 -5.62 -9.35
N ASN A 31 -8.03 -4.36 -9.36
CA ASN A 31 -7.72 -3.63 -10.60
C ASN A 31 -6.23 -3.26 -10.75
N ASP A 32 -5.41 -3.78 -9.85
CA ASP A 32 -4.03 -3.35 -9.72
C ASP A 32 -3.10 -4.26 -10.54
N ARG A 33 -2.69 -3.75 -11.71
CA ARG A 33 -1.85 -4.47 -12.68
C ARG A 33 -0.55 -4.96 -12.04
N LEU A 34 -0.02 -4.22 -11.07
CA LEU A 34 1.21 -4.57 -10.34
C LEU A 34 1.01 -5.82 -9.47
N THR A 35 -0.08 -5.86 -8.71
CA THR A 35 -0.44 -7.03 -7.90
C THR A 35 -0.69 -8.26 -8.77
N ARG A 36 -1.31 -8.09 -9.95
CA ARG A 36 -1.49 -9.18 -10.92
C ARG A 36 -0.14 -9.65 -11.50
N ALA A 37 0.78 -8.74 -11.79
CA ALA A 37 2.11 -9.06 -12.27
C ALA A 37 2.93 -9.83 -11.21
N CYS A 38 2.70 -9.56 -9.93
CA CYS A 38 3.23 -10.30 -8.78
C CYS A 38 2.41 -11.58 -8.44
N SER A 39 1.67 -12.14 -9.41
CA SER A 39 0.86 -13.37 -9.21
C SER A 39 -0.20 -13.28 -8.11
N GLY A 40 -0.67 -12.07 -7.78
CA GLY A 40 -1.60 -11.84 -6.68
C GLY A 40 -0.94 -11.60 -5.32
N ASP A 41 0.39 -11.64 -5.23
CA ASP A 41 1.12 -11.36 -3.99
C ASP A 41 1.15 -9.84 -3.71
N GLN A 42 0.26 -9.41 -2.81
CA GLN A 42 0.15 -8.01 -2.39
C GLN A 42 1.36 -7.54 -1.59
N ALA A 43 1.98 -8.40 -0.78
CA ALA A 43 3.13 -8.02 0.02
C ALA A 43 4.33 -7.71 -0.88
N GLN A 44 4.47 -8.49 -1.95
CA GLN A 44 5.50 -8.29 -2.95
C GLN A 44 5.26 -7.01 -3.78
N ALA A 45 4.03 -6.77 -4.24
CA ALA A 45 3.68 -5.55 -4.95
C ALA A 45 3.87 -4.27 -4.10
N GLN A 46 3.58 -4.36 -2.80
CA GLN A 46 3.77 -3.25 -1.87
C GLN A 46 5.26 -2.98 -1.58
N ARG A 47 6.09 -4.03 -1.47
CA ARG A 47 7.55 -3.86 -1.36
C ARG A 47 8.14 -3.18 -2.58
N LEU A 48 7.68 -3.53 -3.78
CA LEU A 48 8.10 -2.88 -5.02
C LEU A 48 7.67 -1.41 -5.06
N GLU A 49 6.44 -1.09 -4.63
CA GLU A 49 5.99 0.29 -4.48
C GLU A 49 6.86 1.08 -3.50
N ASP A 50 7.16 0.50 -2.33
CA ASP A 50 7.98 1.13 -1.30
C ASP A 50 9.43 1.32 -1.76
N LEU A 51 9.99 0.40 -2.55
CA LEU A 51 11.32 0.52 -3.14
C LEU A 51 11.40 1.66 -4.16
N GLU A 52 10.40 1.81 -5.03
CA GLU A 52 10.31 2.93 -5.97
C GLU A 52 10.14 4.26 -5.23
N HIS A 53 9.35 4.27 -4.16
CA HIS A 53 9.21 5.44 -3.30
C HIS A 53 10.52 5.82 -2.60
N ALA A 54 11.33 4.84 -2.19
CA ALA A 54 12.63 5.08 -1.57
C ALA A 54 13.73 5.47 -2.56
N GLN A 55 13.65 5.00 -3.82
CA GLN A 55 14.61 5.36 -4.87
C GLN A 55 14.31 6.71 -5.53
N SER A 56 13.06 7.15 -5.53
CA SER A 56 12.70 8.40 -6.21
C SER A 56 13.05 9.63 -5.36
N PRO A 57 13.83 10.58 -5.89
CA PRO A 57 14.18 11.82 -5.18
C PRO A 57 13.00 12.80 -5.09
N GLU A 58 12.00 12.69 -5.96
CA GLU A 58 10.74 13.43 -5.88
C GLU A 58 9.64 12.58 -5.23
N PRO A 59 8.72 13.20 -4.45
CA PRO A 59 7.57 12.52 -3.88
C PRO A 59 6.61 12.10 -5.00
N LEU A 60 6.84 10.91 -5.55
CA LEU A 60 5.95 10.30 -6.53
C LEU A 60 4.59 10.03 -5.90
N SER A 61 3.53 10.21 -6.69
CA SER A 61 2.24 9.67 -6.28
C SER A 61 2.32 8.14 -6.25
N ARG A 62 1.63 7.49 -5.29
CA ARG A 62 1.56 6.02 -5.22
C ARG A 62 1.25 5.36 -6.56
N ARG A 63 0.36 5.97 -7.36
CA ARG A 63 0.03 5.49 -8.71
C ARG A 63 1.23 5.48 -9.66
N GLU A 64 2.08 6.49 -9.61
CA GLU A 64 3.25 6.61 -10.48
C GLU A 64 4.36 5.66 -10.03
N ALA A 65 4.60 5.54 -8.72
CA ALA A 65 5.53 4.55 -8.16
C ALA A 65 5.13 3.13 -8.58
N ARG A 66 3.83 2.81 -8.50
CA ARG A 66 3.29 1.51 -8.95
C ARG A 66 3.43 1.28 -10.46
N LYS A 67 3.24 2.32 -11.26
CA LYS A 67 3.41 2.24 -12.71
C LYS A 67 4.87 1.97 -13.08
N ARG A 68 5.82 2.68 -12.45
CA ARG A 68 7.25 2.44 -12.64
C ARG A 68 7.68 1.07 -12.15
N ALA A 69 7.21 0.65 -10.97
CA ALA A 69 7.45 -0.71 -10.46
C ALA A 69 6.95 -1.78 -11.43
N LEU A 70 5.79 -1.57 -12.07
CA LEU A 70 5.25 -2.49 -13.06
C LEU A 70 6.12 -2.53 -14.32
N GLU A 71 6.49 -1.36 -14.85
CA GLU A 71 7.35 -1.25 -16.03
C GLU A 71 8.68 -1.98 -15.79
N ARG A 72 9.33 -1.76 -14.63
CA ARG A 72 10.55 -2.48 -14.22
C ARG A 72 10.35 -3.98 -14.12
N LEU A 73 9.26 -4.42 -13.49
CA LEU A 73 8.98 -5.85 -13.35
C LEU A 73 8.72 -6.54 -14.70
N ILE A 74 8.13 -5.83 -15.66
CA ILE A 74 7.94 -6.35 -17.03
C ILE A 74 9.28 -6.42 -17.76
N ASP A 75 10.12 -5.39 -17.62
CA ASP A 75 11.45 -5.31 -18.24
C ASP A 75 12.37 -6.45 -17.73
N ASP A 76 12.45 -6.64 -16.40
CA ASP A 76 13.18 -7.73 -15.75
C ASP A 76 12.70 -9.13 -16.18
N ARG A 77 11.41 -9.28 -16.53
CA ARG A 77 10.84 -10.56 -16.97
C ARG A 77 11.03 -10.82 -18.46
N SER A 78 11.30 -9.76 -19.23
CA SER A 78 11.52 -9.84 -20.68
C SER A 78 12.97 -10.11 -21.08
N THR A 79 13.87 -10.13 -20.10
CA THR A 79 15.32 -10.41 -20.23
C THR A 79 15.65 -11.81 -19.75
#